data_AF-A0A0B4XEX1-F1
#
_entry.id   AF-A0A0B4XEX1-F1
#
_cell.length_a   1.000
_cell.length_b   1.000
_cell.length_c   1.000
_cell.angle_alpha   90.00
_cell.angle_beta   90.00
_cell.angle_gamma   90.00
#
_symmetry.space_group_name_H-M   'P 1'
#
loop_
_entity.id
_entity.type
_entity.pdbx_description
1 polymer ?
#
loop_
_entity_poly.entity_id
_entity_poly.type
_entity_poly.pdbx_seq_one_letter_code
_entity_poly.pdbx_strand_id
1 'polypeptide(L)'
;MRAFILAATALGTSAFSVLAQATFAPSPSGNTPAIATPGTKNPTAPVAGANSFTEAQAKDRIENAGYTEVKDLKLNDKGVWMASGMKDGKAVLIALDYQGNIVAE
;
A
#
# COMPACT_ATOMS: atom_id res chain seq x y z
N MET A 1 55.13 21.68 -24.87
CA MET A 1 56.06 20.57 -24.58
C MET A 1 55.21 19.33 -24.34
N ARG A 2 55.08 18.45 -25.35
CA ARG A 2 55.85 17.21 -25.52
C ARG A 2 55.71 16.31 -24.27
N ALA A 3 54.68 15.47 -24.22
CA ALA A 3 54.54 14.15 -24.87
C ALA A 3 55.28 13.05 -24.11
N PHE A 4 54.58 12.16 -23.41
CA PHE A 4 55.08 10.86 -22.91
C PHE A 4 53.87 9.97 -22.54
N ILE A 5 53.78 8.65 -22.65
CA ILE A 5 54.55 7.56 -23.28
C ILE A 5 53.64 6.32 -23.16
N LEU A 6 53.75 5.39 -24.10
CA LEU A 6 53.17 4.04 -24.05
C LEU A 6 53.89 3.13 -23.03
N ALA A 7 53.17 2.06 -22.63
CA ALA A 7 53.68 0.73 -22.22
C ALA A 7 53.98 0.48 -20.73
N ALA A 8 53.35 -0.56 -20.18
CA ALA A 8 54.03 -1.80 -19.79
C ALA A 8 53.03 -2.87 -19.31
N THR A 9 53.14 -4.04 -19.92
CA THR A 9 52.48 -5.31 -19.64
C THR A 9 52.84 -5.88 -18.27
N ALA A 10 51.87 -6.46 -17.56
CA ALA A 10 52.12 -7.52 -16.58
C ALA A 10 51.01 -8.58 -16.66
N LEU A 11 51.43 -9.78 -17.06
CA LEU A 11 50.66 -11.01 -17.14
C LEU A 11 50.38 -11.52 -15.71
N GLY A 12 49.11 -11.62 -15.34
CA GLY A 12 48.66 -12.28 -14.12
C GLY A 12 47.65 -13.36 -14.47
N THR A 13 48.13 -14.59 -14.68
CA THR A 13 47.28 -15.78 -14.78
C THR A 13 46.74 -16.11 -13.39
N SER A 14 45.45 -15.94 -13.18
CA SER A 14 44.74 -16.54 -12.04
C SER A 14 43.40 -17.03 -12.54
N ALA A 15 43.32 -18.34 -12.71
CA ALA A 15 42.10 -19.05 -13.05
C ALA A 15 41.17 -19.05 -11.83
N PHE A 16 40.09 -18.28 -11.86
CA PHE A 16 38.94 -18.49 -10.99
C PHE A 16 37.65 -18.19 -11.76
N SER A 17 36.93 -19.27 -12.03
CA SER A 17 35.50 -19.44 -12.29
C SER A 17 34.73 -18.26 -12.90
N VAL A 18 34.35 -18.42 -14.16
CA VAL A 18 33.28 -17.68 -14.84
C VAL A 18 32.00 -17.75 -14.00
N LEU A 19 31.55 -16.61 -13.47
CA LEU A 19 30.18 -16.50 -12.99
C LEU A 19 29.29 -16.51 -14.25
N ALA A 20 28.36 -17.44 -14.26
CA ALA A 20 27.46 -17.74 -15.37
C ALA A 20 26.82 -16.48 -15.97
N GLN A 21 26.71 -16.48 -17.29
CA GLN A 21 25.76 -15.65 -18.01
C GLN A 21 24.36 -15.99 -17.49
N ALA A 22 23.69 -15.00 -16.90
CA ALA A 22 22.24 -14.97 -16.89
C ALA A 22 21.83 -13.60 -17.42
N THR A 23 21.62 -13.57 -18.73
CA THR A 23 20.79 -12.58 -19.41
C THR A 23 19.60 -12.26 -18.51
N PHE A 24 19.43 -10.99 -18.14
CA PHE A 24 18.17 -10.49 -17.61
C PHE A 24 17.15 -10.57 -18.76
N ALA A 25 16.54 -11.74 -18.91
CA ALA A 25 15.31 -11.84 -19.65
C ALA A 25 14.28 -10.97 -18.89
N PRO A 26 13.64 -9.98 -19.53
CA PRO A 26 12.50 -9.33 -18.91
C PRO A 26 11.45 -10.42 -18.71
N SER A 27 11.16 -10.76 -17.45
CA SER A 27 10.04 -11.64 -17.14
C SER A 27 8.77 -10.88 -17.51
N PRO A 28 8.01 -11.27 -18.55
CA PRO A 28 6.66 -10.77 -18.69
C PRO A 28 5.85 -11.43 -17.58
N SER A 29 4.84 -10.73 -17.07
CA SER A 29 3.90 -11.21 -16.04
C SER A 29 4.43 -11.22 -14.59
N GLY A 30 4.67 -10.03 -14.07
CA GLY A 30 4.48 -9.74 -12.64
C GLY A 30 2.99 -9.80 -12.28
N ASN A 31 2.41 -11.00 -12.31
CA ASN A 31 1.20 -11.30 -11.56
C ASN A 31 1.65 -11.41 -10.10
N THR A 32 1.75 -10.30 -9.39
CA THR A 32 1.66 -10.35 -7.92
C THR A 32 0.26 -10.85 -7.64
N PRO A 33 0.07 -12.10 -7.17
CA PRO A 33 -1.25 -12.49 -6.73
C PRO A 33 -1.54 -11.55 -5.57
N ALA A 34 -2.57 -10.72 -5.71
CA ALA A 34 -3.19 -10.14 -4.55
C ALA A 34 -3.65 -11.33 -3.72
N ILE A 35 -2.87 -11.70 -2.71
CA ILE A 35 -3.30 -12.61 -1.64
C ILE A 35 -4.41 -11.88 -0.88
N ALA A 36 -5.61 -11.87 -1.46
CA ALA A 36 -6.82 -11.69 -0.71
C ALA A 36 -6.98 -12.99 0.10
N THR A 37 -6.37 -13.04 1.29
CA THR A 37 -6.62 -14.12 2.24
C THR A 37 -8.12 -14.17 2.51
N PRO A 38 -8.87 -15.19 2.04
CA PRO A 38 -10.28 -15.31 2.35
C PRO A 38 -10.36 -15.97 3.72
N GLY A 39 -10.57 -15.21 4.78
CA GLY A 39 -10.74 -15.86 6.09
C GLY A 39 -10.77 -14.99 7.33
N THR A 40 -10.18 -13.78 7.30
CA THR A 40 -10.30 -12.91 8.46
C THR A 40 -11.58 -12.10 8.29
N LYS A 41 -12.65 -12.52 8.99
CA LYS A 41 -13.76 -11.62 9.32
C LYS A 41 -13.14 -10.27 9.69
N ASN A 42 -13.58 -9.21 9.00
CA ASN A 42 -13.27 -7.82 9.35
C ASN A 42 -13.16 -7.73 10.88
N PRO A 43 -12.04 -7.23 11.45
CA PRO A 43 -11.99 -7.02 12.87
C PRO A 43 -13.23 -6.23 13.27
N THR A 44 -14.00 -6.76 14.22
CA THR A 44 -15.30 -6.20 14.63
C THR A 44 -15.17 -4.77 15.15
N ALA A 45 -13.94 -4.29 15.39
CA ALA A 45 -13.65 -2.93 15.81
C ALA A 45 -12.53 -2.31 14.94
N PRO A 46 -12.68 -1.03 14.55
CA PRO A 46 -11.62 -0.24 13.94
C PRO A 46 -10.41 -0.09 14.86
N VAL A 47 -9.20 -0.18 14.32
CA VAL A 47 -7.94 -0.06 15.09
C VAL A 47 -7.60 1.42 15.34
N ALA A 48 -7.22 1.78 16.56
CA ALA A 48 -6.83 3.16 16.88
C ALA A 48 -5.41 3.49 16.35
N GLY A 49 -5.21 4.68 15.77
CA GLY A 49 -3.92 5.12 15.24
C GLY A 49 -4.02 6.47 14.53
N ALA A 50 -2.90 7.21 14.44
CA ALA A 50 -2.89 8.51 13.77
C ALA A 50 -3.35 8.36 12.32
N ASN A 51 -4.50 8.93 12.00
CA ASN A 51 -5.11 8.80 10.70
C ASN A 51 -4.51 9.82 9.72
N SER A 52 -3.87 9.34 8.66
CA SER A 52 -3.33 10.19 7.61
C SER A 52 -4.35 10.56 6.53
N PHE A 53 -5.58 10.04 6.60
CA PHE A 53 -6.64 10.43 5.68
C PHE A 53 -7.16 11.81 6.02
N THR A 54 -7.25 12.67 5.02
CA THR A 54 -8.08 13.88 5.08
C THR A 54 -9.55 13.49 5.16
N GLU A 55 -10.40 14.44 5.60
CA GLU A 55 -11.85 14.25 5.62
C GLU A 55 -12.39 13.83 4.24
N ALA A 56 -11.90 14.44 3.16
CA ALA A 56 -12.28 14.07 1.80
C ALA A 56 -11.91 12.62 1.46
N GLN A 57 -10.69 12.18 1.79
CA GLN A 57 -10.25 10.80 1.55
C GLN A 57 -11.05 9.79 2.38
N ALA A 58 -11.40 10.14 3.62
CA ALA A 58 -12.24 9.31 4.47
C ALA A 58 -13.65 9.18 3.89
N LYS A 59 -14.24 10.29 3.44
CA LYS A 59 -15.55 10.33 2.78
C LYS A 59 -15.57 9.47 1.52
N ASP A 60 -14.63 9.69 0.59
CA ASP A 60 -14.54 8.93 -0.66
C ASP A 60 -14.46 7.43 -0.39
N ARG A 61 -13.76 7.04 0.67
CA ARG A 61 -13.59 5.63 1.04
C ARG A 61 -14.85 5.03 1.64
N ILE A 62 -15.57 5.80 2.46
CA ILE A 62 -16.88 5.42 2.99
C ILE A 62 -17.88 5.26 1.85
N GLU A 63 -17.94 6.21 0.91
CA GLU A 63 -18.83 6.13 -0.25
C GLU A 63 -18.49 4.93 -1.15
N ASN A 64 -17.20 4.68 -1.42
CA ASN A 64 -16.75 3.51 -2.17
C ASN A 64 -17.06 2.17 -1.46
N ALA A 65 -17.28 2.17 -0.15
CA ALA A 65 -17.73 0.99 0.59
C ALA A 65 -19.25 0.76 0.51
N GLY A 66 -19.96 1.56 -0.30
CA GLY A 66 -21.39 1.41 -0.57
C GLY A 66 -22.30 2.15 0.41
N TYR A 67 -21.76 3.04 1.23
CA TYR A 67 -22.55 3.91 2.08
C TYR A 67 -22.97 5.16 1.31
N THR A 68 -24.18 5.64 1.55
CA THR A 68 -24.73 6.84 0.92
C THR A 68 -25.10 7.88 1.97
N GLU A 69 -25.39 9.12 1.55
CA GLU A 69 -25.77 10.21 2.44
C GLU A 69 -24.79 10.45 3.62
N VAL A 70 -23.49 10.29 3.36
CA VAL A 70 -22.44 10.44 4.38
C VAL A 70 -22.40 11.89 4.87
N LYS A 71 -22.61 12.08 6.17
CA LYS A 71 -22.67 13.37 6.86
C LYS A 71 -21.98 13.27 8.23
N ASP A 72 -21.72 14.42 8.85
CA ASP A 72 -21.11 14.52 10.19
C ASP A 72 -19.76 13.77 10.32
N LEU A 73 -18.96 13.77 9.25
CA LEU A 73 -17.66 13.11 9.21
C LEU A 73 -16.67 13.83 10.13
N LYS A 74 -16.16 13.15 11.15
CA LYS A 74 -15.25 13.70 12.16
C LYS A 74 -14.20 12.69 12.60
N LEU A 75 -12.96 13.12 12.77
CA LEU A 75 -11.91 12.31 13.37
C LEU A 75 -12.05 12.39 14.90
N ASN A 76 -12.12 11.24 15.58
CA ASN A 76 -12.15 11.21 17.04
C ASN A 76 -10.74 11.12 17.66
N ASP A 77 -10.65 11.23 18.98
CA ASP A 77 -9.38 11.20 19.73
C ASP A 77 -8.61 9.87 19.61
N LYS A 78 -9.26 8.82 19.10
CA LYS A 78 -8.65 7.50 18.83
C LYS A 78 -8.10 7.40 17.39
N GLY A 79 -8.22 8.46 16.59
CA GLY A 79 -7.82 8.47 15.19
C GLY A 79 -8.74 7.65 14.27
N VAL A 80 -10.00 7.48 14.67
CA VAL A 80 -11.04 6.82 13.86
C VAL A 80 -11.98 7.89 13.32
N TRP A 81 -12.17 7.91 12.00
CA TRP A 81 -13.18 8.73 11.35
C TRP A 81 -14.56 8.17 11.65
N MET A 82 -15.45 9.01 12.15
CA MET A 82 -16.85 8.68 12.42
C MET A 82 -17.74 9.50 11.51
N ALA A 83 -18.74 8.88 10.88
CA ALA A 83 -19.73 9.56 10.06
C ALA A 83 -21.11 8.94 10.29
N SER A 84 -22.16 9.70 10.00
CA SER A 84 -23.51 9.14 9.82
C SER A 84 -23.74 8.91 8.34
N GLY A 85 -24.41 7.82 7.98
CA GLY A 85 -24.79 7.59 6.59
C GLY A 85 -25.90 6.55 6.47
N MET A 86 -26.14 6.12 5.24
CA MET A 86 -27.18 5.17 4.90
C MET A 86 -26.55 3.92 4.29
N LYS A 87 -27.03 2.75 4.71
CA LYS A 87 -26.70 1.46 4.10
C LYS A 87 -27.96 0.62 4.01
N ASP A 88 -28.26 0.11 2.82
CA ASP A 88 -29.47 -0.68 2.56
C ASP A 88 -30.77 0.02 3.02
N GLY A 89 -30.83 1.35 2.86
CA GLY A 89 -31.97 2.19 3.25
C GLY A 89 -32.12 2.43 4.75
N LYS A 90 -31.12 2.06 5.57
CA LYS A 90 -31.09 2.30 7.02
C LYS A 90 -30.01 3.29 7.38
N ALA A 91 -30.32 4.20 8.30
CA ALA A 91 -29.32 5.09 8.89
C ALA A 91 -28.41 4.27 9.81
N VAL A 92 -27.10 4.40 9.62
CA VAL A 92 -26.06 3.71 10.38
C VAL A 92 -24.95 4.68 10.75
N LEU A 93 -24.27 4.41 11.86
CA LEU A 93 -23.04 5.10 12.19
C LEU A 93 -21.89 4.34 11.55
N ILE A 94 -20.96 5.07 10.95
CA ILE A 94 -19.87 4.52 10.15
C ILE A 94 -18.58 4.88 10.84
N ALA A 95 -17.74 3.88 11.09
CA ALA A 95 -16.42 4.05 11.66
C ALA A 95 -15.35 3.58 10.65
N LEU A 96 -14.37 4.44 10.37
CA LEU A 96 -13.23 4.18 9.49
C LEU A 96 -11.92 4.38 10.28
N ASP A 97 -11.12 3.32 10.44
CA ASP A 97 -9.80 3.44 11.07
C ASP A 97 -8.70 3.91 10.12
N TYR A 98 -7.50 4.12 10.68
CA TYR A 98 -6.28 4.49 9.95
C TYR A 98 -5.79 3.40 8.97
N GLN A 99 -6.21 2.14 9.15
CA GLN A 99 -5.89 1.05 8.23
C GLN A 99 -6.86 1.00 7.05
N GLY A 100 -7.98 1.70 7.17
CA GLY A 100 -9.05 1.63 6.21
C GLY A 100 -9.99 0.44 6.42
N ASN A 101 -10.22 -0.01 7.64
CA ASN A 101 -11.36 -0.87 7.92
C ASN A 101 -12.58 0.02 8.13
N ILE A 102 -13.70 -0.35 7.50
CA ILE A 102 -14.98 0.36 7.64
C ILE A 102 -15.97 -0.57 8.32
N VAL A 103 -16.55 -0.12 9.42
CA VAL A 103 -17.55 -0.84 10.22
C VAL A 103 -18.81 0.04 10.31
N ALA A 104 -19.97 -0.59 10.17
CA ALA A 104 -21.26 0.03 10.48
C ALA A 104 -21.68 -0.39 11.89
N GLU A 105 -22.05 0.58 12.72
CA GLU A 105 -22.63 0.40 14.06
C GLU A 105 -24.14 0.71 14.05
#